data_AF-A0A950KXS7-F1
#
_entry.id   AF-A0A950KXS7-F1
#
_cell.length_a   1.000
_cell.length_b   1.000
_cell.length_c   1.000
_cell.angle_alpha   90.00
_cell.angle_beta   90.00
_cell.angle_gamma   90.00
#
_symmetry.space_group_name_H-M   'P 1'
#
loop_
_entity.id
_entity.type
_entity.pdbx_description
1 polymer ?
#
loop_
_entity_poly.entity_id
_entity_poly.type
_entity_poly.pdbx_seq_one_letter_code
_entity_poly.pdbx_strand_id
1 'polypeptide(L)' 'PSQTDINLAFYPDATYVIVGLAREEPEVRAFTIREGQVHEAELELA' A
#
# COMPACT_ATOMS: atom_id res chain seq x y z
N PRO A 1 -5.40 -1.34 -0.97
CA PRO A 1 -5.69 -1.23 0.49
C PRO A 1 -7.18 -1.41 0.77
N SER A 2 -7.53 -2.24 1.75
CA SER A 2 -8.88 -2.37 2.31
C SER A 2 -9.22 -1.21 3.25
N GLN A 3 -10.47 -1.11 3.70
CA GLN A 3 -10.87 -0.10 4.69
C GLN A 3 -10.11 -0.24 6.01
N THR A 4 -9.80 -1.47 6.44
CA THR A 4 -9.00 -1.73 7.64
C THR A 4 -7.59 -1.17 7.48
N ASP A 5 -6.95 -1.36 6.32
CA ASP A 5 -5.61 -0.83 6.06
C ASP A 5 -5.60 0.70 6.11
N ILE A 6 -6.64 1.35 5.56
CA ILE A 6 -6.78 2.81 5.58
C ILE A 6 -6.97 3.32 7.02
N ASN A 7 -7.80 2.65 7.81
CA ASN A 7 -8.08 3.05 9.19
C ASN A 7 -6.87 2.88 10.12
N LEU A 8 -5.95 1.97 9.78
CA LEU A 8 -4.74 1.69 10.56
C LEU A 8 -3.50 2.46 10.05
N ALA A 9 -3.66 3.28 9.00
CA ALA A 9 -2.58 4.07 8.42
C ALA A 9 -2.25 5.33 9.25
N PHE A 10 -1.67 5.13 10.44
CA PHE A 10 -1.36 6.23 11.37
C PHE A 10 -0.11 7.03 11.04
N TYR A 11 0.69 6.57 10.07
CA TYR A 11 1.93 7.21 9.67
C TYR A 11 1.75 7.91 8.31
N PRO A 12 1.58 9.24 8.27
CA PRO A 12 1.24 9.97 7.04
C PRO A 12 2.39 10.01 6.02
N ASP A 13 3.62 9.79 6.46
CA ASP A 13 4.81 9.78 5.60
C ASP A 13 5.31 8.36 5.27
N ALA A 14 4.60 7.33 5.72
CA ALA A 14 4.93 5.95 5.40
C ALA A 14 4.38 5.55 4.02
N THR A 15 5.14 4.71 3.34
CA THR A 15 4.67 3.96 2.17
C THR A 15 4.23 2.56 2.64
N TYR A 16 2.99 2.20 2.32
CA TYR A 16 2.41 0.91 2.65
C TYR A 16 2.56 -0.01 1.44
N VAL A 17 3.37 -1.05 1.57
CA VAL A 17 3.52 -2.09 0.56
C VAL A 17 2.51 -3.20 0.84
N ILE A 18 1.69 -3.50 -0.16
CA ILE A 18 0.67 -4.56 -0.09
C ILE A 18 1.05 -5.63 -1.11
N VAL A 19 1.09 -6.89 -0.63
CA VAL A 19 1.43 -8.05 -1.44
C VAL A 19 0.22 -8.97 -1.57
N GLY A 20 -0.30 -9.10 -2.79
CA GLY A 20 -1.32 -10.06 -3.14
C GLY A 20 -0.71 -11.44 -3.41
N LEU A 21 -1.11 -12.46 -2.65
CA LEU A 21 -0.57 -13.82 -2.73
C LEU A 21 -1.56 -14.83 -3.36
N ALA A 22 -2.66 -14.35 -3.94
CA ALA A 22 -3.71 -15.22 -4.49
C ALA A 22 -3.33 -15.90 -5.81
N ARG A 23 -2.26 -15.43 -6.47
CA ARG A 23 -1.75 -15.96 -7.74
C ARG A 23 -0.37 -16.59 -7.51
N GLU A 24 0.07 -17.38 -8.48
CA GLU A 24 1.41 -17.99 -8.48
C GLU A 24 2.51 -16.93 -8.44
N GLU A 25 2.36 -15.88 -9.24
CA GLU A 25 3.21 -14.68 -9.17
C GLU A 25 2.60 -13.66 -8.19
N PRO A 26 3.32 -13.22 -7.14
CA PRO A 26 2.81 -12.26 -6.19
C PRO A 26 2.68 -10.86 -6.82
N GLU A 27 1.55 -10.20 -6.55
CA GLU A 27 1.32 -8.82 -6.98
C GLU A 27 1.78 -7.86 -5.88
N VAL A 28 2.84 -7.10 -6.13
CA VAL A 28 3.40 -6.13 -5.17
C VAL A 28 3.03 -4.73 -5.61
N ARG A 29 2.37 -3.96 -4.74
CA ARG A 29 2.00 -2.56 -4.99
C ARG A 29 2.28 -1.71 -3.76
N ALA A 30 2.64 -0.45 -3.99
CA ALA A 30 2.93 0.52 -2.94
C ALA A 30 1.88 1.63 -2.93
N PHE A 31 1.55 2.13 -1.74
CA PHE A 31 0.55 3.18 -1.56
C PHE A 31 1.00 4.19 -0.52
N THR A 32 0.68 5.47 -0.74
CA THR A 32 0.66 6.48 0.33
C THR A 32 -0.78 6.66 0.80
N ILE A 33 -0.98 6.73 2.11
CA ILE A 33 -2.30 6.92 2.71
C ILE A 33 -2.24 8.15 3.62
N ARG A 34 -2.95 9.21 3.23
CA ARG A 34 -2.97 10.50 3.95
C ARG A 34 -4.41 10.98 4.10
N GLU A 35 -4.84 11.23 5.33
CA GLU A 35 -6.21 11.69 5.65
C GLU A 35 -7.31 10.79 5.03
N GLY A 36 -7.07 9.47 4.97
CA GLY A 36 -7.96 8.50 4.36
C GLY A 36 -7.92 8.44 2.82
N GLN A 37 -7.14 9.33 2.18
CA GLN A 37 -6.92 9.31 0.74
C GLN A 37 -5.81 8.33 0.38
N VAL A 38 -6.06 7.52 -0.65
CA VAL A 38 -5.14 6.50 -1.14
C VAL A 38 -4.57 6.95 -2.47
N HIS A 39 -3.25 6.98 -2.57
CA HIS A 39 -2.53 7.17 -3.82
C HIS A 39 -1.55 6.03 -4.04
N GLU A 40 -1.42 5.56 -5.28
CA GLU A 40 -0.40 4.59 -5.65
C GLU A 40 0.97 5.26 -5.70
N ALA A 41 1.96 4.59 -5.14
CA ALA A 41 3.35 5.03 -5.13
C ALA A 41 4.17 4.13 -6.04
N GLU A 42 5.18 4.70 -6.69
CA GLU A 42 6.11 3.95 -7.52
C GLU A 42 7.03 3.09 -6.65
N LEU A 43 7.33 1.88 -7.11
CA LEU A 43 8.23 0.94 -6.47
C LEU A 43 9.34 0.58 -7.47
N GLU A 44 10.56 1.02 -7.18
CA GLU A 44 11.75 0.70 -7.98
C GLU A 44 12.63 -0.30 -7.24
N LEU A 45 13.18 -1.26 -7.98
CA LEU A 45 14.22 -2.16 -7.48
C LEU A 45 15.58 -1.54 -7.78
N ALA A 46 16.44 -1.46 -6.76
CA ALA A 46 17.80 -0.95 -6.87
C ALA A 46 18.75 -1.98 -7.52
#